data_AF-A0A976E6M3-F1
#
_entry.id   AF-A0A976E6M3-F1
#
_cell.length_a   1.000
_cell.length_b   1.000
_cell.length_c   1.000
_cell.angle_alpha   90.00
_cell.angle_beta   90.00
_cell.angle_gamma   90.00
#
_symmetry.space_group_name_H-M   'P 1'
#
loop_
_entity.id
_entity.type
_entity.pdbx_description
1 polymer ?
#
loop_
_entity_poly.entity_id
_entity_poly.type
_entity_poly.pdbx_seq_one_letter_code
_entity_poly.pdbx_strand_id
1 'polypeptide(L)'
;MRGLCLALLLSGTAALADPPLTAEAFDALTLGRTMTWSEFGQVYGVEQYLEGRRVRWTVLGDDCKAGRWYPEGAMICFVYEDSPERHCWEMTQSPTGLLAHQPSRPVG
;
A
#
# COMPACT_ATOMS: atom_id res chain seq x y z
N MET A 1 37.24 -43.87 10.36
CA MET A 1 36.56 -42.72 10.98
C MET A 1 37.18 -41.43 10.44
N ARG A 2 36.64 -40.85 9.36
CA ARG A 2 37.00 -39.49 8.91
C ARG A 2 35.78 -38.88 8.23
N GLY A 3 34.78 -38.54 9.04
CA GLY A 3 33.65 -37.74 8.58
C GLY A 3 34.09 -36.27 8.52
N LEU A 4 34.23 -35.73 7.31
CA LEU A 4 34.44 -34.31 7.10
C LEU A 4 33.06 -33.64 7.11
N CYS A 5 32.65 -33.11 8.26
CA CYS A 5 31.44 -32.29 8.35
C CYS A 5 31.76 -30.88 7.86
N LEU A 6 31.31 -30.55 6.64
CA LEU A 6 31.36 -29.22 6.09
C LEU A 6 30.17 -28.42 6.67
N ALA A 7 30.42 -27.61 7.69
CA ALA A 7 29.41 -26.71 8.27
C ALA A 7 29.20 -25.52 7.34
N LEU A 8 28.10 -25.54 6.57
CA LEU A 8 27.66 -24.43 5.73
C LEU A 8 26.94 -23.40 6.61
N LEU A 9 27.61 -22.30 6.93
CA LEU A 9 27.02 -21.16 7.63
C LEU A 9 26.10 -20.39 6.66
N LEU A 10 24.79 -20.67 6.72
CA LEU A 10 23.77 -19.82 6.10
C LEU A 10 23.66 -18.53 6.94
N SER A 11 24.32 -17.47 6.50
CA SER A 11 24.04 -16.11 6.97
C SER A 11 22.72 -15.65 6.34
N GLY A 12 21.61 -15.91 7.03
CA GLY A 12 20.31 -15.36 6.66
C GLY A 12 20.28 -13.86 6.96
N THR A 13 20.38 -13.02 5.93
CA THR A 13 19.98 -11.61 6.03
C THR A 13 18.47 -11.57 6.26
N ALA A 14 18.05 -11.23 7.48
CA ALA A 14 16.67 -10.87 7.74
C ALA A 14 16.36 -9.63 6.88
N ALA A 15 15.53 -9.81 5.85
CA ALA A 15 14.97 -8.68 5.12
C ALA A 15 14.04 -7.93 6.09
N LEU A 16 14.51 -6.81 6.62
CA LEU A 16 13.65 -5.85 7.29
C LEU A 16 12.71 -5.28 6.22
N ALA A 17 11.42 -5.57 6.34
CA ALA A 17 10.42 -4.89 5.54
C ALA A 17 10.50 -3.38 5.83
N ASP A 18 10.42 -2.56 4.77
CA ASP A 18 10.43 -1.12 4.95
C ASP A 18 9.26 -0.69 5.85
N PRO A 19 9.49 0.27 6.77
CA PRO A 19 8.45 0.72 7.68
C PRO A 19 7.28 1.35 6.90
N PRO A 20 6.05 1.28 7.42
CA PRO A 20 4.91 2.01 6.86
C PRO A 20 5.22 3.50 6.71
N LEU A 21 4.79 4.07 5.60
CA LEU A 21 4.90 5.48 5.28
C LEU A 21 4.07 6.32 6.26
N THR A 22 4.62 7.46 6.66
CA THR A 22 3.81 8.49 7.33
C THR A 22 2.85 9.14 6.33
N ALA A 23 1.85 9.84 6.86
CA ALA A 23 0.90 10.60 6.05
C ALA A 23 1.59 11.62 5.13
N GLU A 24 2.61 12.30 5.65
CA GLU A 24 3.37 13.32 4.94
C GLU A 24 4.25 12.72 3.85
N ALA A 25 4.88 11.57 4.13
CA ALA A 25 5.64 10.84 3.13
C ALA A 25 4.73 10.31 2.02
N PHE A 26 3.56 9.78 2.38
CA PHE A 26 2.55 9.33 1.43
C PHE A 26 2.03 10.48 0.55
N ASP A 27 1.70 11.63 1.12
CA ASP A 27 1.26 12.82 0.37
C ASP A 27 2.34 13.28 -0.60
N ALA A 28 3.59 13.41 -0.14
CA ALA A 28 4.72 13.82 -0.99
C ALA A 28 4.98 12.85 -2.16
N LEU A 29 4.71 11.55 -1.96
CA LEU A 29 4.87 10.52 -2.99
C LEU A 29 3.70 10.43 -3.96
N THR A 30 2.52 10.93 -3.60
CA THR A 30 1.31 10.73 -4.39
C THR A 30 0.75 12.02 -4.99
N LEU A 31 0.91 13.16 -4.32
CA LEU A 31 0.32 14.45 -4.71
C LEU A 31 0.58 14.79 -6.19
N GLY A 32 -0.52 15.05 -6.91
CA GLY A 32 -0.50 15.42 -8.32
C GLY A 32 -0.24 14.25 -9.28
N ARG A 33 -0.15 13.02 -8.78
CA ARG A 33 0.12 11.82 -9.59
C ARG A 33 -1.14 10.97 -9.76
N THR A 34 -1.12 10.14 -10.79
CA THR A 34 -2.09 9.07 -11.01
C THR A 34 -1.38 7.75 -10.82
N MET A 35 -1.89 6.92 -9.91
CA MET A 35 -1.35 5.60 -9.58
C MET A 35 -2.24 4.52 -10.19
N THR A 36 -1.61 3.46 -10.66
CA THR A 36 -2.28 2.25 -11.15
C THR A 36 -2.09 1.15 -10.13
N TRP A 37 -3.18 0.59 -9.64
CA TRP A 37 -3.16 -0.42 -8.59
C TRP A 37 -3.41 -1.81 -9.18
N SER A 38 -2.57 -2.76 -8.76
CA SER A 38 -2.63 -4.15 -9.22
C SER A 38 -2.70 -5.11 -8.05
N GLU A 39 -3.46 -6.19 -8.21
CA GLU A 39 -3.53 -7.30 -7.27
C GLU A 39 -3.38 -8.61 -8.06
N PHE A 40 -2.63 -9.58 -7.52
CA PHE A 40 -2.32 -10.84 -8.22
C PHE A 40 -1.79 -10.66 -9.65
N GLY A 41 -1.04 -9.57 -9.89
CA GLY A 41 -0.47 -9.22 -11.19
C GLY A 41 -1.47 -8.65 -12.21
N GLN A 42 -2.71 -8.39 -11.82
CA GLN A 42 -3.74 -7.77 -12.65
C GLN A 42 -4.04 -6.36 -12.16
N VAL A 43 -4.03 -5.39 -13.09
CA VAL A 43 -4.50 -4.04 -12.78
C VAL A 43 -6.00 -4.11 -12.50
N TYR A 44 -6.44 -3.56 -11.38
CA TYR A 44 -7.86 -3.53 -11.02
C TYR A 44 -8.41 -2.10 -10.92
N GLY A 45 -7.56 -1.11 -10.66
CA GLY A 45 -8.02 0.25 -10.48
C GLY A 45 -6.94 1.31 -10.73
N VAL A 46 -7.40 2.54 -10.88
CA VAL A 46 -6.57 3.72 -11.10
C VAL A 46 -7.04 4.82 -10.16
N GLU A 47 -6.08 5.50 -9.55
CA GLU A 47 -6.34 6.54 -8.56
C GLU A 47 -5.54 7.81 -8.86
N GLN A 48 -6.23 8.94 -8.98
CA GLN A 48 -5.62 10.24 -9.09
C GLN A 48 -5.59 10.94 -7.73
N TYR A 49 -4.43 11.46 -7.34
CA TYR A 49 -4.20 12.16 -6.08
C TYR A 49 -4.15 13.68 -6.31
N LEU A 50 -5.04 14.40 -5.64
CA LEU A 50 -5.29 15.83 -5.81
C LEU A 50 -4.93 16.60 -4.54
N GLU A 51 -4.70 17.90 -4.70
CA GLU A 51 -4.44 18.81 -3.57
C GLU A 51 -5.53 18.74 -2.49
N GLY A 52 -5.11 18.87 -1.24
CA GLY A 52 -6.00 18.86 -0.08
C GLY A 52 -6.49 17.46 0.29
N ARG A 53 -5.66 16.43 0.05
CA ARG A 53 -5.96 15.02 0.34
C ARG A 53 -7.23 14.49 -0.33
N ARG A 54 -7.50 14.98 -1.53
CA ARG A 54 -8.61 14.51 -2.36
C ARG A 54 -8.11 13.46 -3.34
N VAL A 55 -8.98 12.52 -3.70
CA VAL A 55 -8.70 11.51 -4.71
C VAL A 55 -9.85 11.39 -5.69
N ARG A 56 -9.52 10.86 -6.86
CA ARG A 56 -10.50 10.32 -7.80
C ARG A 56 -10.13 8.89 -8.12
N TRP A 57 -10.98 7.96 -7.72
CA TRP A 57 -10.76 6.53 -7.82
C TRP A 57 -11.65 5.92 -8.90
N THR A 58 -11.15 4.92 -9.62
CA THR A 58 -11.99 4.06 -10.45
C THR A 58 -11.48 2.63 -10.40
N VAL A 59 -12.43 1.68 -10.35
CA VAL A 59 -12.16 0.32 -10.82
C VAL A 59 -12.07 0.38 -12.35
N LEU A 60 -11.26 -0.46 -12.97
CA LEU A 60 -11.16 -0.48 -14.43
C LEU A 60 -12.53 -0.74 -15.07
N GLY A 61 -12.97 0.19 -15.93
CA GLY A 61 -14.24 0.08 -16.67
C GLY A 61 -15.45 0.70 -15.98
N ASP A 62 -15.31 1.17 -14.73
CA ASP A 62 -16.36 1.86 -13.99
C ASP A 62 -16.24 3.40 -14.10
N ASP A 63 -17.22 4.09 -13.52
CA ASP A 63 -17.18 5.54 -13.35
C ASP A 63 -16.20 5.96 -12.24
N CYS A 64 -15.60 7.13 -12.44
CA CYS A 64 -14.74 7.77 -11.45
C CYS A 64 -15.55 8.24 -10.24
N LYS A 65 -15.06 7.91 -9.05
CA LYS A 65 -15.62 8.29 -7.75
C LYS A 65 -14.73 9.31 -7.08
N ALA A 66 -15.31 10.41 -6.63
CA ALA A 66 -14.60 11.36 -5.78
C ALA A 66 -14.40 10.78 -4.38
N GLY A 67 -13.26 11.09 -3.76
CA GLY A 67 -12.97 10.66 -2.41
C GLY A 67 -11.97 11.56 -1.69
N ARG A 68 -11.66 11.19 -0.46
CA ARG A 68 -10.62 11.80 0.36
C ARG A 68 -9.83 10.74 1.10
N TRP A 69 -8.57 11.05 1.38
CA TRP A 69 -7.75 10.21 2.25
C TRP A 69 -7.34 10.96 3.52
N TYR A 70 -7.06 10.23 4.59
CA TYR A 70 -6.58 10.78 5.85
C TYR A 70 -5.79 9.72 6.64
N PRO A 71 -4.86 10.12 7.51
CA PRO A 71 -4.16 9.16 8.36
C PRO A 71 -5.02 8.72 9.55
N GLU A 72 -4.94 7.44 9.88
CA GLU A 72 -5.52 6.85 11.11
C GLU A 72 -4.44 5.98 11.77
N GLY A 73 -3.73 6.55 12.76
CA GLY A 73 -2.55 5.90 13.32
C GLY A 73 -1.43 5.76 12.28
N ALA A 74 -0.96 4.54 12.03
CA ALA A 74 0.02 4.23 10.98
C ALA A 74 -0.61 3.97 9.59
N MET A 75 -1.95 4.03 9.50
CA MET A 75 -2.70 3.69 8.30
C MET A 75 -3.02 4.93 7.46
N ILE A 76 -3.17 4.72 6.15
CA ILE A 76 -3.83 5.67 5.25
C ILE A 76 -5.22 5.14 4.93
N CYS A 77 -6.25 5.89 5.31
CA CYS A 77 -7.65 5.54 5.12
C CYS A 77 -8.31 6.39 4.03
N PHE A 78 -9.15 5.77 3.22
CA PHE A 78 -9.86 6.37 2.10
C PHE A 78 -11.37 6.25 2.31
N VAL A 79 -12.11 7.29 1.93
CA VAL A 79 -13.57 7.30 1.90
C VAL A 79 -14.01 7.92 0.58
N TYR A 80 -15.01 7.32 -0.07
CA TYR A 80 -15.52 7.69 -1.38
C TYR A 80 -16.96 8.20 -1.29
N GLU A 81 -17.43 8.90 -2.32
CA GLU A 81 -18.76 9.53 -2.32
C GLU A 81 -19.94 8.55 -2.35
N ASP A 82 -19.72 7.33 -2.83
CA ASP A 82 -20.74 6.30 -2.99
C ASP A 82 -20.90 5.41 -1.75
N SER A 83 -19.97 5.47 -0.78
CA SER A 83 -20.02 4.67 0.43
C SER A 83 -19.39 5.40 1.62
N PRO A 84 -20.04 5.42 2.80
CA PRO A 84 -19.43 5.94 4.03
C PRO A 84 -18.37 4.98 4.61
N GLU A 85 -18.20 3.78 4.03
CA GLU A 85 -17.19 2.83 4.45
C GLU A 85 -15.78 3.38 4.21
N ARG A 86 -14.89 3.13 5.18
CA ARG A 86 -13.48 3.52 5.09
C ARG A 86 -12.62 2.32 4.71
N HIS A 87 -11.74 2.52 3.75
CA HIS A 87 -10.76 1.52 3.32
C HIS A 87 -9.37 1.94 3.81
N CYS A 88 -8.80 1.20 4.76
CA CYS A 88 -7.55 1.56 5.42
C CYS A 88 -6.41 0.60 5.06
N TRP A 89 -5.27 1.16 4.69
CA TRP A 89 -4.10 0.42 4.21
C TRP A 89 -2.81 0.85 4.91
N GLU A 90 -1.93 -0.10 5.20
CA GLU A 90 -0.54 0.16 5.53
C GLU A 90 0.19 0.38 4.22
N MET A 91 0.65 1.61 3.98
CA MET A 91 1.33 1.97 2.75
C MET A 91 2.84 1.85 2.96
N THR A 92 3.53 1.05 2.16
CA THR A 92 5.00 0.99 2.15
C THR A 92 5.54 1.36 0.78
N GLN A 93 6.79 1.81 0.73
CA GLN A 93 7.48 2.07 -0.52
C GLN A 93 8.42 0.91 -0.83
N SER A 94 8.43 0.49 -2.09
CA SER A 94 9.39 -0.46 -2.64
C SER A 94 10.13 0.16 -3.82
N PRO A 95 11.21 -0.47 -4.32
CA PRO A 95 11.91 0.03 -5.51
C PRO A 95 11.04 0.12 -6.78
N THR A 96 9.95 -0.65 -6.85
CA THR A 96 9.07 -0.73 -8.02
C THR A 96 7.76 0.06 -7.88
N GLY A 97 7.49 0.66 -6.70
CA GLY A 97 6.28 1.44 -6.47
C GLY A 97 5.78 1.37 -5.03
N LEU A 98 4.54 1.86 -4.83
CA LEU A 98 3.83 1.75 -3.56
C LEU A 98 3.22 0.37 -3.40
N LEU A 99 3.28 -0.16 -2.20
CA LEU A 99 2.60 -1.38 -1.79
C LEU A 99 1.55 -1.02 -0.74
N ALA A 100 0.33 -1.53 -0.94
CA ALA A 100 -0.77 -1.38 0.00
C ALA A 100 -1.04 -2.73 0.67
N HIS A 101 -0.91 -2.79 1.99
CA HIS A 101 -1.23 -3.98 2.78
C HIS A 101 -2.52 -3.72 3.57
N GLN A 102 -3.53 -4.58 3.38
CA GLN A 102 -4.73 -4.54 4.21
C GLN A 102 -4.43 -5.30 5.51
N PRO A 103 -4.60 -4.69 6.69
CA PRO A 103 -4.48 -5.44 7.93
C PRO A 103 -5.52 -6.56 7.94
N SER A 104 -5.09 -7.78 8.30
CA SER A 104 -6.04 -8.83 8.58
C SER A 104 -6.95 -8.40 9.72
N ARG A 105 -8.26 -8.45 9.51
CA ARG A 105 -9.22 -8.23 10.59
C ARG A 105 -8.96 -9.32 11.64
N PRO A 106 -8.70 -8.99 12.92
CA PRO A 106 -8.50 -10.02 13.94
C PRO A 106 -9.76 -10.90 14.01
N VAL A 107 -9.56 -12.20 13.78
CA VAL A 107 -10.56 -13.23 14.10
C VAL A 107 -10.57 -13.36 15.61
N GLY A 108 -11.59 -12.78 16.23
CA GLY A 108 -11.99 -13.07 17.60
C GLY A 108 -12.91 -14.28 17.65
#